data_AF-A0A4E9F6C7-F1
#
_entry.id   AF-A0A4E9F6C7-F1
#
_cell.length_a   1.000
_cell.length_b   1.000
_cell.length_c   1.000
_cell.angle_alpha   90.00
_cell.angle_beta   90.00
_cell.angle_gamma   90.00
#
_symmetry.space_group_name_H-M   'P 1'
#
loop_
_entity.id
_entity.type
_entity.pdbx_description
1 polymer ?
#
loop_
_entity_poly.entity_id
_entity_poly.type
_entity_poly.pdbx_seq_one_letter_code
_entity_poly.pdbx_strand_id
1 'polypeptide(L)'
;MALYYRTTNIWTLKNIGDAFLSRRNPSRLIIIGAFYRNQLEQNIPGNYVVIQFLGDVQQTYRLYCFSTTQNGKQFVYQAHIQRIHQGKRFVNNICSMAGFIAECRVTSQFLPFVQISTKRNVNESLKLPIEKIFEKKRHKLVVCMAPTYALMEWRILLLGIELWLALGASKIIIPIQSISKDAFDILQEYEKAGLVVLRHWPKWPLLSDKNPNGLVLSRGIEESHVNCLFFAKPWAEMVAFTDLDDILIPTQPLKVYSTANIDILQNLSNEHPQAGSFLFEHRDVRMVLPKDKPMSPLDNFNFNFLINANKKKKCTVWRMKTRVIVNASRVDTINMHESGINRFGYVQVRIPCHQAHFYHMRHSFREQTTGQFIDMNNLVQLLNKNFQKRLKTTLRFIAKQQLNSSLTETLDDFDKCIIEINKEHFKLKVSRCMTPHVCYLKLKSEVKCIASVGSYEFAYASGDFILRLMSARFMDSDQNCDAPISKIIKGNYFYAP
;
A
#
# COMPACT_ATOMS: atom_id res chain seq x y z
N MET A 1 58.70 -14.34 41.22
CA MET A 1 57.92 -14.13 39.98
C MET A 1 56.46 -13.94 40.37
N ALA A 2 56.01 -12.70 40.50
CA ALA A 2 54.60 -12.41 40.78
C ALA A 2 53.80 -12.69 39.50
N LEU A 3 53.17 -13.85 39.44
CA LEU A 3 52.17 -14.15 38.42
C LEU A 3 50.99 -13.22 38.70
N TYR A 4 50.89 -12.12 37.95
CA TYR A 4 49.69 -11.30 37.92
C TYR A 4 48.56 -12.18 37.39
N TYR A 5 47.86 -12.88 38.29
CA TYR A 5 46.49 -13.27 38.06
C TYR A 5 45.72 -11.96 37.88
N ARG A 6 45.59 -11.54 36.61
CA ARG A 6 44.57 -10.58 36.22
C ARG A 6 43.26 -11.19 36.70
N THR A 7 42.79 -10.68 37.83
CA THR A 7 41.41 -10.89 38.27
C THR A 7 40.56 -10.57 37.06
N THR A 8 39.91 -11.58 36.51
CA THR A 8 38.93 -11.40 35.45
C THR A 8 37.90 -10.46 36.03
N ASN A 9 37.98 -9.17 35.64
CA ASN A 9 37.12 -8.12 36.15
C ASN A 9 35.68 -8.61 36.05
N ILE A 10 34.88 -8.40 37.10
CA ILE A 10 33.47 -8.78 37.16
C ILE A 10 32.69 -8.31 35.93
N TRP A 11 33.13 -7.22 35.29
CA TRP A 11 32.62 -6.74 34.01
C TRP A 11 32.87 -7.67 32.82
N THR A 12 34.02 -8.36 32.79
CA THR A 12 34.32 -9.39 31.79
C THR A 12 33.42 -10.61 31.98
N LEU A 13 33.22 -11.03 33.24
CA LEU A 13 32.27 -12.10 33.57
C LEU A 13 30.83 -11.72 33.23
N LYS A 14 30.43 -10.46 33.48
CA LYS A 14 29.15 -9.91 33.04
C LYS A 14 29.05 -9.92 31.51
N ASN A 15 30.07 -9.46 30.79
CA ASN A 15 30.07 -9.45 29.31
C ASN A 15 30.03 -10.88 28.73
N ILE A 16 30.70 -11.84 29.37
CA ILE A 16 30.61 -13.27 29.03
C ILE A 16 29.21 -13.80 29.35
N GLY A 17 28.66 -13.45 30.52
CA GLY A 17 27.28 -13.76 30.91
C GLY A 17 26.26 -13.18 29.94
N ASP A 18 26.45 -11.95 29.48
CA ASP A 18 25.64 -11.26 28.49
C ASP A 18 25.79 -11.90 27.09
N ALA A 19 26.94 -12.52 26.78
CA ALA A 19 27.13 -13.32 25.58
C ALA A 19 26.46 -14.72 25.67
N PHE A 20 26.42 -15.32 26.87
CA PHE A 20 25.71 -16.58 27.13
C PHE A 20 24.20 -16.40 27.28
N LEU A 21 23.75 -15.19 27.67
CA LEU A 21 22.38 -14.75 27.49
C LEU A 21 22.14 -14.55 25.99
N SER A 22 22.06 -15.65 25.24
CA SER A 22 21.50 -15.60 23.90
C SER A 22 20.10 -15.03 24.07
N ARG A 23 19.89 -13.76 23.72
CA ARG A 23 18.54 -13.24 23.54
C ARG A 23 17.95 -14.06 22.41
N ARG A 24 17.13 -15.06 22.76
CA ARG A 24 16.21 -15.64 21.78
C ARG A 24 15.48 -14.46 21.16
N ASN A 25 15.64 -14.27 19.87
CA ASN A 25 14.92 -13.25 19.11
C ASN A 25 13.64 -13.92 18.62
N PRO A 26 12.54 -13.88 19.40
CA PRO A 26 11.32 -14.58 19.04
C PRO A 26 10.80 -14.07 17.70
N SER A 27 10.23 -14.96 16.90
CA SER A 27 9.52 -14.54 15.68
C SER A 27 8.27 -13.77 16.11
N ARG A 28 8.01 -12.60 15.53
CA ARG A 28 6.81 -11.80 15.82
C ARG A 28 6.13 -11.44 14.50
N LEU A 29 5.37 -12.39 13.98
CA LEU A 29 4.72 -12.27 12.67
C LEU A 29 3.45 -11.43 12.83
N ILE A 30 3.24 -10.42 11.99
CA ILE A 30 1.99 -9.66 11.97
C ILE A 30 1.24 -10.00 10.69
N ILE A 31 0.16 -10.79 10.79
CA ILE A 31 -0.67 -11.16 9.66
C ILE A 31 -1.42 -9.94 9.14
N ILE A 32 -1.30 -9.68 7.83
CA ILE A 32 -1.93 -8.58 7.11
C ILE A 32 -3.21 -9.06 6.40
N GLY A 33 -3.22 -10.30 5.91
CA GLY A 33 -4.41 -10.87 5.26
C GLY A 33 -4.25 -12.35 4.88
N ALA A 34 -5.37 -12.99 4.55
CA ALA A 34 -5.41 -14.36 4.05
C ALA A 34 -6.41 -14.47 2.90
N PHE A 35 -6.00 -15.06 1.80
CA PHE A 35 -6.74 -15.05 0.54
C PHE A 35 -6.73 -16.44 -0.10
N TYR A 36 -7.77 -16.76 -0.86
CA TYR A 36 -7.76 -17.94 -1.71
C TYR A 36 -6.85 -17.75 -2.92
N ARG A 37 -6.09 -18.79 -3.25
CA ARG A 37 -5.41 -18.88 -4.55
C ARG A 37 -6.46 -19.20 -5.62
N ASN A 38 -6.54 -18.35 -6.65
CA ASN A 38 -7.41 -18.61 -7.80
C ASN A 38 -6.97 -19.91 -8.51
N GLN A 39 -7.92 -20.74 -8.95
CA GLN A 39 -7.63 -22.00 -9.65
C GLN A 39 -6.81 -21.79 -10.93
N LEU A 40 -7.07 -20.69 -11.66
CA LEU A 40 -6.30 -20.31 -12.86
C LEU A 40 -4.84 -19.99 -12.57
N GLU A 41 -4.50 -19.82 -11.30
CA GLU A 41 -3.17 -19.51 -10.79
C GLU A 41 -2.54 -20.71 -10.08
N GLN A 42 -2.95 -21.92 -10.38
CA GLN A 42 -2.36 -23.10 -9.74
C GLN A 42 -1.47 -23.82 -10.75
N ASN A 43 -0.19 -23.97 -10.41
CA ASN A 43 0.72 -24.83 -11.18
C ASN A 43 0.53 -26.31 -10.78
N ILE A 44 0.07 -26.54 -9.55
CA ILE A 44 -0.25 -27.87 -9.01
C ILE A 44 -1.71 -27.83 -8.56
N PRO A 45 -2.57 -28.76 -9.01
CA PRO A 45 -3.96 -28.79 -8.60
C PRO A 45 -4.13 -28.93 -7.08
N GLY A 46 -4.99 -28.09 -6.49
CA GLY A 46 -5.33 -28.20 -5.09
C GLY A 46 -6.14 -27.02 -4.55
N ASN A 47 -6.32 -26.98 -3.24
CA ASN A 47 -6.92 -25.84 -2.56
C ASN A 47 -5.80 -25.14 -1.79
N TYR A 48 -5.59 -23.86 -2.05
CA TYR A 48 -4.51 -23.10 -1.43
C TYR A 48 -5.02 -21.79 -0.84
N VAL A 49 -4.43 -21.43 0.29
CA VAL A 49 -4.59 -20.14 0.95
C VAL A 49 -3.23 -19.47 0.96
N VAL A 50 -3.21 -18.21 0.52
CA VAL A 50 -2.04 -17.33 0.60
C VAL A 50 -2.22 -16.40 1.78
N ILE A 51 -1.28 -16.45 2.70
CA ILE A 51 -1.26 -15.64 3.91
C ILE A 51 -0.17 -14.60 3.76
N GLN A 52 -0.51 -13.33 3.87
CA GLN A 52 0.45 -12.24 3.88
C GLN A 52 0.76 -11.83 5.32
N PHE A 53 2.03 -11.69 5.65
CA PHE A 53 2.46 -11.24 6.98
C PHE A 53 3.68 -10.32 6.92
N LEU A 54 3.84 -9.49 7.93
CA LEU A 54 5.04 -8.70 8.17
C LEU A 54 5.97 -9.45 9.13
N GLY A 55 7.26 -9.45 8.83
CA GLY A 55 8.29 -10.06 9.66
C GLY A 55 9.63 -9.34 9.54
N ASP A 56 10.56 -9.67 10.43
CA ASP A 56 11.97 -9.30 10.35
C ASP A 56 12.64 -9.98 9.15
N VAL A 57 13.34 -9.18 8.33
CA VAL A 57 13.96 -9.63 7.09
C VAL A 57 15.15 -10.57 7.30
N GLN A 58 15.74 -10.56 8.50
CA GLN A 58 16.89 -11.40 8.85
C GLN A 58 16.49 -12.76 9.38
N GLN A 59 15.22 -12.96 9.71
CA GLN A 59 14.72 -14.21 10.27
C GLN A 59 14.25 -15.17 9.18
N THR A 60 14.37 -16.46 9.48
CA THR A 60 13.72 -17.52 8.70
C THR A 60 12.44 -17.94 9.42
N TYR A 61 11.36 -18.04 8.67
CA TYR A 61 10.04 -18.34 9.22
C TYR A 61 9.64 -19.78 8.95
N ARG A 62 8.90 -20.36 9.90
CA ARG A 62 8.12 -21.59 9.71
C ARG A 62 6.70 -21.29 10.12
N LEU A 63 5.76 -21.68 9.27
CA LEU A 63 4.33 -21.54 9.53
C LEU A 63 3.65 -22.84 9.14
N TYR A 64 2.80 -23.36 10.02
CA TYR A 64 1.98 -24.54 9.79
C TYR A 64 0.53 -24.12 9.72
N CYS A 65 -0.16 -24.59 8.69
CA CYS A 65 -1.58 -24.38 8.50
C CYS A 65 -2.34 -25.66 8.85
N PHE A 66 -3.39 -25.50 9.64
CA PHE A 66 -4.30 -26.55 10.06
C PHE A 66 -5.67 -26.28 9.44
N SER A 67 -6.20 -27.27 8.73
CA SER A 67 -7.55 -27.26 8.18
C SER A 67 -8.23 -28.59 8.45
N THR A 68 -9.55 -28.60 8.54
CA THR A 68 -10.32 -29.80 8.87
C THR A 68 -11.11 -30.24 7.65
N THR A 69 -11.16 -31.54 7.39
CA THR A 69 -12.03 -32.13 6.36
C THR A 69 -13.48 -32.21 6.85
N GLN A 70 -14.43 -32.47 5.95
CA GLN A 70 -15.85 -32.69 6.34
C GLN A 70 -16.00 -33.85 7.35
N ASN A 71 -15.12 -34.85 7.28
CA ASN A 71 -15.11 -36.01 8.18
C ASN A 71 -14.40 -35.74 9.52
N GLY A 72 -14.06 -34.48 9.84
CA GLY A 72 -13.38 -34.11 11.08
C GLY A 72 -11.86 -34.41 11.10
N LYS A 73 -11.31 -35.05 10.07
CA LYS A 73 -9.85 -35.32 10.00
C LYS A 73 -9.09 -34.01 9.82
N GLN A 74 -8.10 -33.79 10.69
CA GLN A 74 -7.19 -32.66 10.62
C GLN A 74 -6.13 -32.86 9.54
N PHE A 75 -5.93 -31.84 8.72
CA PHE A 75 -4.90 -31.73 7.71
C PHE A 75 -3.91 -30.65 8.12
N VAL A 76 -2.61 -30.99 8.13
CA VAL A 76 -1.53 -30.10 8.53
C VAL A 76 -0.57 -29.93 7.37
N TYR A 77 -0.26 -28.68 7.02
CA TYR A 77 0.65 -28.34 5.93
C TYR A 77 1.67 -27.31 6.40
N GLN A 78 2.94 -27.53 6.08
CA GLN A 78 3.98 -26.51 6.31
C GLN A 78 3.96 -25.54 5.13
N ALA A 79 3.75 -24.26 5.41
CA ALA A 79 3.65 -23.22 4.41
C ALA A 79 4.95 -23.06 3.61
N HIS A 80 4.80 -22.79 2.31
CA HIS A 80 5.91 -22.31 1.50
C HIS A 80 6.01 -20.78 1.65
N ILE A 81 7.13 -20.30 2.19
CA ILE A 81 7.30 -18.89 2.57
C ILE A 81 8.28 -18.21 1.63
N GLN A 82 7.88 -17.04 1.12
CA GLN A 82 8.73 -16.18 0.32
C GLN A 82 8.57 -14.72 0.76
N ARG A 83 9.67 -13.97 0.70
CA ARG A 83 9.61 -12.51 0.89
C ARG A 83 8.95 -11.88 -0.33
N ILE A 84 8.11 -10.86 -0.14
CA ILE A 84 7.40 -10.25 -1.28
C ILE A 84 8.32 -9.55 -2.27
N HIS A 85 9.51 -9.14 -1.81
CA HIS A 85 10.48 -8.42 -2.60
C HIS A 85 11.91 -8.66 -2.11
N GLN A 86 12.85 -8.89 -3.04
CA GLN A 86 14.27 -9.16 -2.77
C GLN A 86 15.20 -8.06 -3.32
N GLY A 87 14.68 -6.90 -3.76
CA GLY A 87 15.46 -5.90 -4.50
C GLY A 87 16.58 -5.23 -3.71
N LYS A 88 17.14 -4.15 -4.29
CA LYS A 88 18.45 -3.56 -3.92
C LYS A 88 18.67 -3.25 -2.44
N ARG A 89 17.59 -3.13 -1.65
CA ARG A 89 17.62 -2.84 -0.21
C ARG A 89 17.68 -4.09 0.66
N PHE A 90 17.69 -5.29 0.08
CA PHE A 90 17.83 -6.55 0.82
C PHE A 90 19.03 -6.54 1.79
N VAL A 91 20.11 -5.85 1.42
CA VAL A 91 21.37 -5.81 2.16
C VAL A 91 21.35 -4.83 3.34
N ASN A 92 20.41 -3.88 3.38
CA ASN A 92 20.42 -2.86 4.43
C ASN A 92 19.41 -3.16 5.56
N ASN A 93 19.92 -3.33 6.78
CA ASN A 93 19.12 -3.70 7.95
C ASN A 93 18.33 -2.54 8.57
N ILE A 94 18.24 -1.41 7.86
CA ILE A 94 17.66 -0.18 8.39
C ILE A 94 16.14 -0.28 8.41
N CYS A 95 15.57 -0.76 7.31
CA CYS A 95 14.16 -1.15 7.23
C CYS A 95 14.10 -2.66 7.51
N SER A 96 14.27 -3.03 8.78
CA SER A 96 14.46 -4.43 9.18
C SER A 96 13.18 -5.27 9.08
N MET A 97 12.01 -4.68 8.80
CA MET A 97 10.77 -5.41 8.64
C MET A 97 10.21 -5.26 7.22
N ALA A 98 9.70 -6.36 6.66
CA ALA A 98 9.08 -6.39 5.33
C ALA A 98 8.00 -7.47 5.23
N GLY A 99 7.22 -7.41 4.16
CA GLY A 99 6.19 -8.39 3.84
C GLY A 99 6.73 -9.74 3.36
N PHE A 100 5.99 -10.77 3.70
CA PHE A 100 6.16 -12.16 3.26
C PHE A 100 4.80 -12.71 2.83
N ILE A 101 4.84 -13.69 1.93
CA ILE A 101 3.71 -14.54 1.59
C ILE A 101 4.01 -15.97 2.04
N ALA A 102 3.03 -16.60 2.66
CA ALA A 102 3.04 -17.99 3.08
C ALA A 102 1.90 -18.71 2.34
N GLU A 103 2.23 -19.66 1.49
CA GLU A 103 1.25 -20.47 0.78
C GLU A 103 1.02 -21.79 1.51
N CYS A 104 -0.25 -22.07 1.81
CA CYS A 104 -0.67 -23.28 2.47
C CYS A 104 -1.68 -24.06 1.63
N ARG A 105 -1.44 -25.37 1.46
CA ARG A 105 -2.48 -26.28 0.99
C ARG A 105 -3.52 -26.49 2.10
N VAL A 106 -4.79 -26.52 1.72
CA VAL A 106 -5.93 -26.72 2.62
C VAL A 106 -6.87 -27.80 2.09
N THR A 107 -7.81 -28.24 2.93
CA THR A 107 -8.76 -29.32 2.60
C THR A 107 -9.82 -28.91 1.59
N SER A 108 -10.26 -27.65 1.58
CA SER A 108 -11.36 -27.16 0.74
C SER A 108 -11.15 -25.71 0.30
N GLN A 109 -11.75 -25.32 -0.83
CA GLN A 109 -11.71 -23.97 -1.39
C GLN A 109 -12.64 -22.98 -0.66
N PHE A 110 -13.53 -23.44 0.22
CA PHE A 110 -14.57 -22.59 0.84
C PHE A 110 -14.51 -22.58 2.37
N LEU A 111 -13.34 -22.80 2.95
CA LEU A 111 -13.12 -22.65 4.39
C LEU A 111 -13.37 -21.20 4.87
N PRO A 112 -14.14 -20.97 5.94
CA PRO A 112 -14.28 -19.61 6.48
C PRO A 112 -13.00 -19.12 7.16
N PHE A 113 -12.11 -20.04 7.59
CA PHE A 113 -10.87 -19.74 8.27
C PHE A 113 -9.86 -20.89 8.11
N VAL A 114 -8.60 -20.59 8.41
CA VAL A 114 -7.50 -21.54 8.60
C VAL A 114 -6.87 -21.30 9.96
N GLN A 115 -6.40 -22.35 10.64
CA GLN A 115 -5.62 -22.19 11.87
C GLN A 115 -4.13 -22.14 11.52
N ILE A 116 -3.36 -21.28 12.15
CA ILE A 116 -1.92 -21.14 11.87
C ILE A 116 -1.07 -21.13 13.14
N SER A 117 0.10 -21.76 13.09
CA SER A 117 1.07 -21.75 14.20
C SER A 117 2.51 -21.78 13.66
N THR A 118 3.48 -21.30 14.42
CA THR A 118 4.90 -21.46 14.08
C THR A 118 5.40 -22.88 14.38
N LYS A 119 4.62 -23.67 15.14
CA LYS A 119 4.89 -25.07 15.48
C LYS A 119 3.84 -25.99 14.88
N ARG A 120 4.17 -27.27 14.77
CA ARG A 120 3.25 -28.32 14.33
C ARG A 120 2.31 -28.74 15.49
N ASN A 121 1.69 -27.76 16.15
CA ASN A 121 0.75 -27.95 17.25
C ASN A 121 -0.46 -27.03 17.07
N VAL A 122 -1.65 -27.62 16.92
CA VAL A 122 -2.90 -26.87 16.72
C VAL A 122 -3.35 -26.13 17.99
N ASN A 123 -2.97 -26.62 19.18
CA ASN A 123 -3.35 -25.98 20.44
C ASN A 123 -2.64 -24.62 20.63
N GLU A 124 -1.52 -24.43 19.93
CA GLU A 124 -0.74 -23.18 19.86
C GLU A 124 -1.04 -22.40 18.57
N SER A 125 -2.23 -22.57 18.00
CA SER A 125 -2.61 -21.94 16.73
C SER A 125 -3.53 -20.74 16.90
N LEU A 126 -3.43 -19.83 15.94
CA LEU A 126 -4.30 -18.68 15.78
C LEU A 126 -5.32 -18.96 14.66
N LYS A 127 -6.60 -18.74 14.94
CA LYS A 127 -7.67 -18.84 13.94
C LYS A 127 -7.66 -17.61 13.03
N LEU A 128 -7.35 -17.81 11.75
CA LEU A 128 -7.23 -16.76 10.75
C LEU A 128 -8.40 -16.84 9.74
N PRO A 129 -9.35 -15.90 9.74
CA PRO A 129 -10.39 -15.84 8.72
C PRO A 129 -9.78 -15.62 7.34
N ILE A 130 -10.35 -16.29 6.34
CA ILE A 130 -9.95 -16.11 4.95
C ILE A 130 -10.89 -15.08 4.33
N GLU A 131 -10.31 -14.08 3.66
CA GLU A 131 -11.07 -13.00 3.06
C GLU A 131 -11.99 -13.53 1.95
N LYS A 132 -13.27 -13.15 2.02
CA LYS A 132 -14.27 -13.55 1.03
C LYS A 132 -14.06 -12.77 -0.26
N ILE A 133 -14.45 -13.38 -1.38
CA ILE A 133 -14.50 -12.69 -2.67
C ILE A 133 -15.48 -11.51 -2.54
N PHE A 134 -14.96 -10.30 -2.71
CA PHE A 134 -15.70 -9.05 -2.53
C PHE A 134 -16.71 -8.82 -3.66
N GLU A 135 -16.27 -8.96 -4.92
CA GLU A 135 -17.08 -8.74 -6.11
C GLU A 135 -17.30 -10.03 -6.89
N LYS A 136 -18.53 -10.24 -7.36
CA LYS A 136 -18.84 -11.34 -8.30
C LYS A 136 -18.51 -10.95 -9.74
N LYS A 137 -18.61 -9.67 -10.07
CA LYS A 137 -18.33 -9.15 -11.42
C LYS A 137 -16.83 -8.99 -11.60
N ARG A 138 -16.30 -9.51 -12.70
CA ARG A 138 -14.90 -9.28 -13.08
C ARG A 138 -14.76 -7.92 -13.78
N HIS A 139 -13.79 -7.13 -13.34
CA HIS A 139 -13.49 -5.79 -13.83
C HIS A 139 -12.23 -5.80 -14.70
N LYS A 140 -12.29 -5.15 -15.87
CA LYS A 140 -11.15 -5.06 -16.80
C LYS A 140 -9.96 -4.31 -16.20
N LEU A 141 -10.23 -3.20 -15.52
CA LEU A 141 -9.23 -2.36 -14.86
C LEU A 141 -9.72 -1.94 -13.47
N VAL A 142 -8.88 -2.27 -12.49
CA VAL A 142 -8.98 -1.88 -11.08
C VAL A 142 -7.73 -1.10 -10.70
N VAL A 143 -7.88 -0.10 -9.82
CA VAL A 143 -6.76 0.73 -9.37
C VAL A 143 -6.57 0.53 -7.88
N CYS A 144 -5.36 0.15 -7.47
CA CYS A 144 -4.93 0.08 -6.08
C CYS A 144 -4.11 1.33 -5.76
N MET A 145 -4.67 2.19 -4.90
CA MET A 145 -3.95 3.37 -4.41
C MET A 145 -3.00 2.99 -3.28
N ALA A 146 -1.87 3.70 -3.19
CA ALA A 146 -1.03 3.66 -2.01
C ALA A 146 -1.81 4.13 -0.76
N PRO A 147 -1.49 3.61 0.44
CA PRO A 147 -2.16 4.03 1.67
C PRO A 147 -2.17 5.55 1.86
N THR A 148 -3.33 6.12 2.20
CA THR A 148 -3.42 7.55 2.53
C THR A 148 -2.78 7.80 3.89
N TYR A 149 -1.96 8.83 4.00
CA TYR A 149 -1.40 9.32 5.27
C TYR A 149 -1.45 10.83 5.26
N ALA A 150 -2.13 11.40 6.25
CA ALA A 150 -2.37 12.83 6.35
C ALA A 150 -2.80 13.45 5.00
N LEU A 151 -3.70 12.77 4.27
CA LEU A 151 -4.23 13.28 3.00
C LEU A 151 -5.17 14.45 3.27
N MET A 152 -4.65 15.67 3.20
CA MET A 152 -5.41 16.90 3.46
C MET A 152 -6.02 17.49 2.19
N GLU A 153 -5.39 17.26 1.04
CA GLU A 153 -5.76 17.88 -0.23
C GLU A 153 -6.81 17.05 -0.98
N TRP A 154 -8.09 17.39 -0.75
CA TRP A 154 -9.23 16.70 -1.34
C TRP A 154 -9.34 16.91 -2.87
N ARG A 155 -8.76 17.99 -3.44
CA ARG A 155 -8.82 18.21 -4.90
C ARG A 155 -7.90 17.28 -5.66
N ILE A 156 -6.73 16.96 -5.11
CA ILE A 156 -5.82 15.96 -5.67
C ILE A 156 -6.47 14.58 -5.60
N LEU A 157 -7.17 14.28 -4.50
CA LEU A 157 -7.96 13.07 -4.37
C LEU A 157 -9.03 12.97 -5.49
N LEU A 158 -9.84 14.02 -5.67
CA LEU A 158 -10.86 14.05 -6.73
C LEU A 158 -10.24 13.94 -8.12
N LEU A 159 -9.13 14.62 -8.37
CA LEU A 159 -8.38 14.53 -9.62
C LEU A 159 -7.97 13.09 -9.92
N GLY A 160 -7.35 12.41 -8.96
CA GLY A 160 -6.93 11.01 -9.13
C GLY A 160 -8.11 10.09 -9.41
N ILE A 161 -9.18 10.18 -8.59
CA ILE A 161 -10.37 9.34 -8.74
C ILE A 161 -11.05 9.57 -10.10
N GLU A 162 -11.38 10.82 -10.43
CA GLU A 162 -12.17 11.13 -11.62
C GLU A 162 -11.37 10.87 -12.90
N LEU A 163 -10.04 11.05 -12.90
CA LEU A 163 -9.22 10.65 -14.04
C LEU A 163 -9.22 9.15 -14.27
N TRP A 164 -8.98 8.34 -13.25
CA TRP A 164 -9.00 6.89 -13.41
C TRP A 164 -10.37 6.40 -13.89
N LEU A 165 -11.45 6.91 -13.30
CA LEU A 165 -12.81 6.56 -13.70
C LEU A 165 -13.13 7.01 -15.13
N ALA A 166 -12.71 8.23 -15.52
CA ALA A 166 -12.93 8.77 -16.86
C ALA A 166 -12.15 8.03 -17.94
N LEU A 167 -11.09 7.29 -17.60
CA LEU A 167 -10.23 6.58 -18.56
C LEU A 167 -10.44 5.07 -18.58
N GLY A 168 -11.49 4.59 -17.91
CA GLY A 168 -11.95 3.20 -17.99
C GLY A 168 -11.69 2.37 -16.74
N ALA A 169 -11.03 2.89 -15.70
CA ALA A 169 -11.01 2.21 -14.42
C ALA A 169 -12.44 2.13 -13.90
N SER A 170 -12.84 0.94 -13.49
CA SER A 170 -14.21 0.73 -13.02
C SER A 170 -14.28 0.68 -11.51
N LYS A 171 -13.18 0.39 -10.81
CA LYS A 171 -13.11 0.28 -9.36
C LYS A 171 -11.77 0.80 -8.84
N ILE A 172 -11.80 1.56 -7.76
CA ILE A 172 -10.60 2.12 -7.12
C ILE A 172 -10.57 1.68 -5.66
N ILE A 173 -9.50 1.04 -5.22
CA ILE A 173 -9.31 0.57 -3.86
C ILE A 173 -8.39 1.56 -3.15
N ILE A 174 -8.83 2.08 -2.01
CA ILE A 174 -8.10 3.10 -1.25
C ILE A 174 -7.89 2.60 0.18
N PRO A 175 -6.67 2.13 0.52
CA PRO A 175 -6.29 1.87 1.89
C PRO A 175 -6.13 3.20 2.64
N ILE A 176 -6.79 3.34 3.79
CA ILE A 176 -6.76 4.55 4.60
C ILE A 176 -6.00 4.27 5.89
N GLN A 177 -4.92 5.03 6.12
CA GLN A 177 -4.28 5.13 7.44
C GLN A 177 -4.76 6.40 8.15
N SER A 178 -4.63 7.57 7.51
CA SER A 178 -5.27 8.82 7.92
C SER A 178 -5.58 9.76 6.75
N ILE A 179 -6.60 10.60 6.92
CA ILE A 179 -7.19 11.46 5.89
C ILE A 179 -7.98 12.60 6.53
N SER A 180 -8.11 13.76 5.87
CA SER A 180 -8.98 14.84 6.36
C SER A 180 -10.45 14.41 6.33
N LYS A 181 -11.28 14.98 7.21
CA LYS A 181 -12.72 14.69 7.25
C LYS A 181 -13.40 15.00 5.92
N ASP A 182 -13.06 16.14 5.30
CA ASP A 182 -13.60 16.55 4.00
C ASP A 182 -13.29 15.53 2.89
N ALA A 183 -12.04 15.07 2.82
CA ALA A 183 -11.64 14.06 1.85
C ALA A 183 -12.27 12.69 2.15
N PHE A 184 -12.43 12.34 3.43
CA PHE A 184 -13.11 11.11 3.84
C PHE A 184 -14.60 11.11 3.44
N ASP A 185 -15.29 12.24 3.61
CA ASP A 185 -16.72 12.35 3.28
C ASP A 185 -16.96 12.20 1.78
N ILE A 186 -16.07 12.76 0.96
CA ILE A 186 -16.07 12.53 -0.49
C ILE A 186 -15.92 11.03 -0.79
N LEU A 187 -14.96 10.36 -0.14
CA LEU A 187 -14.72 8.94 -0.34
C LEU A 187 -15.91 8.06 0.06
N GLN A 188 -16.60 8.41 1.14
CA GLN A 188 -17.81 7.68 1.57
C GLN A 188 -18.90 7.74 0.50
N GLU A 189 -19.09 8.87 -0.18
CA GLU A 189 -20.07 8.97 -1.26
C GLU A 189 -19.66 8.14 -2.50
N TYR A 190 -18.37 8.11 -2.85
CA TYR A 190 -17.88 7.21 -3.91
C TYR A 190 -17.99 5.73 -3.54
N GLU A 191 -17.78 5.38 -2.28
CA GLU A 191 -17.95 4.01 -1.77
C GLU A 191 -19.42 3.58 -1.80
N LYS A 192 -20.36 4.44 -1.37
CA LYS A 192 -21.81 4.18 -1.48
C LYS A 192 -22.27 3.97 -2.91
N ALA A 193 -21.70 4.72 -3.86
CA ALA A 193 -21.95 4.51 -5.29
C ALA A 193 -21.24 3.27 -5.86
N GLY A 194 -20.55 2.51 -5.01
CA GLY A 194 -19.81 1.31 -5.34
C GLY A 194 -18.57 1.56 -6.18
N LEU A 195 -18.11 2.81 -6.39
CA LEU A 195 -17.00 3.20 -7.28
C LEU A 195 -15.62 3.04 -6.64
N VAL A 196 -15.59 3.25 -5.34
CA VAL A 196 -14.41 3.14 -4.50
C VAL A 196 -14.64 2.02 -3.47
N VAL A 197 -13.57 1.34 -3.06
CA VAL A 197 -13.57 0.42 -1.92
C VAL A 197 -12.60 0.95 -0.89
N LEU A 198 -13.09 1.32 0.31
CA LEU A 198 -12.22 1.77 1.38
C LEU A 198 -11.71 0.57 2.15
N ARG A 199 -10.39 0.52 2.36
CA ARG A 199 -9.77 -0.54 3.16
C ARG A 199 -9.06 0.05 4.36
N HIS A 200 -9.09 -0.67 5.47
CA HIS A 200 -8.37 -0.29 6.67
C HIS A 200 -6.87 -0.54 6.50
N TRP A 201 -6.05 0.48 6.78
CA TRP A 201 -4.60 0.36 6.85
C TRP A 201 -4.06 0.99 8.13
N PRO A 202 -4.44 0.47 9.31
CA PRO A 202 -4.04 1.05 10.59
C PRO A 202 -2.53 0.89 10.83
N LYS A 203 -1.95 1.71 11.71
CA LYS A 203 -0.60 1.45 12.23
C LYS A 203 -0.54 0.07 12.86
N TRP A 204 0.60 -0.61 12.77
CA TRP A 204 0.83 -1.86 13.49
C TRP A 204 1.00 -1.61 14.99
N PRO A 205 0.69 -2.60 15.85
CA PRO A 205 0.96 -2.49 17.28
C PRO A 205 2.46 -2.35 17.53
N LEU A 206 2.81 -1.65 18.61
CA LEU A 206 4.18 -1.64 19.13
C LEU A 206 4.52 -3.03 19.68
N LEU A 207 5.72 -3.51 19.37
CA LEU A 207 6.27 -4.72 19.95
C LEU A 207 7.15 -4.33 21.15
N SER A 208 7.38 -5.28 22.05
CA SER A 208 8.15 -5.08 23.28
C SER A 208 9.53 -4.44 23.10
N ASP A 209 10.19 -4.66 21.96
CA ASP A 209 11.55 -4.19 21.66
C ASP A 209 11.66 -3.35 20.37
N LYS A 210 10.59 -3.26 19.58
CA LYS A 210 10.60 -2.69 18.21
C LYS A 210 9.31 -1.95 17.93
N ASN A 211 9.41 -0.88 17.14
CA ASN A 211 8.24 -0.22 16.52
C ASN A 211 8.19 -0.58 15.02
N PRO A 212 7.33 -1.53 14.59
CA PRO A 212 7.24 -1.91 13.18
C PRO A 212 6.98 -0.74 12.23
N ASN A 213 6.20 0.26 12.67
CA ASN A 213 5.87 1.43 11.86
C ASN A 213 7.11 2.26 11.48
N GLY A 214 8.16 2.22 12.31
CA GLY A 214 9.46 2.87 12.04
C GLY A 214 10.46 1.99 11.28
N LEU A 215 10.13 0.72 11.02
CA LEU A 215 11.04 -0.29 10.45
C LEU A 215 10.58 -0.82 9.09
N VAL A 216 9.37 -0.49 8.65
CA VAL A 216 8.86 -0.81 7.32
C VAL A 216 9.03 0.37 6.38
N LEU A 217 9.50 0.08 5.18
CA LEU A 217 9.73 1.09 4.15
C LEU A 217 8.44 1.83 3.77
N SER A 218 8.48 3.16 3.76
CA SER A 218 7.41 4.01 3.23
C SER A 218 6.00 3.65 3.72
N ARG A 219 5.82 3.39 5.03
CA ARG A 219 4.53 2.99 5.66
C ARG A 219 3.94 1.67 5.15
N GLY A 220 4.76 0.85 4.51
CA GLY A 220 4.35 -0.40 3.92
C GLY A 220 3.47 -0.24 2.68
N ILE A 221 3.84 0.67 1.77
CA ILE A 221 3.20 0.79 0.45
C ILE A 221 3.26 -0.54 -0.30
N GLU A 222 4.42 -1.21 -0.29
CA GLU A 222 4.60 -2.51 -0.97
C GLU A 222 3.68 -3.58 -0.36
N GLU A 223 3.65 -3.66 0.97
CA GLU A 223 2.76 -4.57 1.71
C GLU A 223 1.29 -4.26 1.39
N SER A 224 0.91 -2.99 1.32
CA SER A 224 -0.45 -2.60 0.98
C SER A 224 -0.82 -2.94 -0.46
N HIS A 225 0.08 -2.71 -1.42
CA HIS A 225 -0.13 -3.06 -2.81
C HIS A 225 -0.26 -4.57 -3.01
N VAL A 226 0.60 -5.38 -2.35
CA VAL A 226 0.47 -6.84 -2.39
C VAL A 226 -0.86 -7.28 -1.75
N ASN A 227 -1.26 -6.66 -0.64
CA ASN A 227 -2.56 -6.96 -0.01
C ASN A 227 -3.72 -6.62 -0.94
N CYS A 228 -3.65 -5.46 -1.62
CA CYS A 228 -4.64 -5.01 -2.59
C CYS A 228 -4.68 -5.90 -3.83
N LEU A 229 -3.52 -6.38 -4.31
CA LEU A 229 -3.41 -7.34 -5.40
C LEU A 229 -4.20 -8.61 -5.07
N PHE A 230 -3.91 -9.27 -3.94
CA PHE A 230 -4.61 -10.50 -3.57
C PHE A 230 -6.11 -10.28 -3.32
N PHE A 231 -6.48 -9.13 -2.78
CA PHE A 231 -7.88 -8.75 -2.63
C PHE A 231 -8.60 -8.59 -3.97
N ALA A 232 -7.98 -7.92 -4.96
CA ALA A 232 -8.57 -7.63 -6.26
C ALA A 232 -8.53 -8.81 -7.24
N LYS A 233 -7.51 -9.66 -7.13
CA LYS A 233 -7.17 -10.75 -8.04
C LYS A 233 -8.32 -11.70 -8.43
N PRO A 234 -9.25 -12.08 -7.53
CA PRO A 234 -10.39 -12.91 -7.93
C PRO A 234 -11.36 -12.22 -8.92
N TRP A 235 -11.41 -10.89 -8.93
CA TRP A 235 -12.42 -10.11 -9.65
C TRP A 235 -11.83 -8.96 -10.50
N ALA A 236 -10.51 -8.91 -10.68
CA ALA A 236 -9.82 -7.96 -11.56
C ALA A 236 -9.02 -8.69 -12.65
N GLU A 237 -9.02 -8.14 -13.86
CA GLU A 237 -8.14 -8.60 -14.95
C GLU A 237 -6.81 -7.86 -14.90
N MET A 238 -6.84 -6.52 -15.00
CA MET A 238 -5.67 -5.66 -14.83
C MET A 238 -5.79 -4.84 -13.55
N VAL A 239 -4.67 -4.71 -12.83
CA VAL A 239 -4.57 -3.89 -11.61
C VAL A 239 -3.45 -2.87 -11.77
N ALA A 240 -3.78 -1.59 -11.66
CA ALA A 240 -2.81 -0.50 -11.63
C ALA A 240 -2.44 -0.14 -10.18
N PHE A 241 -1.15 0.00 -9.89
CA PHE A 241 -0.66 0.40 -8.56
C PHE A 241 -0.07 1.79 -8.62
N THR A 242 -0.65 2.72 -7.85
CA THR A 242 -0.37 4.14 -8.06
C THR A 242 -0.58 5.01 -6.84
N ASP A 243 0.04 6.19 -6.86
CA ASP A 243 -0.28 7.28 -5.95
C ASP A 243 -1.48 8.07 -6.50
N LEU A 244 -2.13 8.88 -5.67
CA LEU A 244 -3.29 9.69 -6.09
C LEU A 244 -2.95 10.70 -7.21
N ASP A 245 -1.69 11.10 -7.30
CA ASP A 245 -1.17 12.04 -8.28
C ASP A 245 -0.46 11.37 -9.47
N ASP A 246 -0.51 10.05 -9.58
CA ASP A 246 0.08 9.28 -10.67
C ASP A 246 -0.98 8.59 -11.52
N ILE A 247 -1.01 8.94 -12.80
CA ILE A 247 -2.15 8.61 -13.66
C ILE A 247 -1.64 8.20 -15.03
N LEU A 248 -2.12 7.06 -15.54
CA LEU A 248 -1.93 6.71 -16.93
C LEU A 248 -2.87 7.58 -17.77
N ILE A 249 -2.30 8.42 -18.63
CA ILE A 249 -3.04 9.25 -19.60
C ILE A 249 -2.44 8.95 -20.97
N PRO A 250 -3.25 8.93 -22.05
CA PRO A 250 -2.71 8.85 -23.41
C PRO A 250 -1.56 9.84 -23.63
N THR A 251 -0.55 9.42 -24.39
CA THR A 251 0.65 10.23 -24.68
C THR A 251 0.32 11.58 -25.33
N GLN A 252 -0.83 11.64 -26.03
CA GLN A 252 -1.50 12.84 -26.52
C GLN A 252 -2.83 13.01 -25.78
N PRO A 253 -2.93 13.87 -24.75
CA PRO A 253 -4.17 14.06 -24.00
C PRO A 253 -5.35 14.59 -24.84
N LEU A 254 -5.08 15.17 -26.02
CA LEU A 254 -6.10 15.51 -27.01
C LEU A 254 -6.85 14.29 -27.57
N LYS A 255 -6.25 13.10 -27.56
CA LYS A 255 -6.86 11.85 -28.07
C LYS A 255 -7.58 11.05 -26.98
N VAL A 256 -8.02 11.71 -25.92
CA VAL A 256 -8.62 11.02 -24.78
C VAL A 256 -10.07 10.63 -25.00
N TYR A 257 -10.48 9.49 -24.44
CA TYR A 257 -11.85 8.96 -24.47
C TYR A 257 -12.08 7.99 -23.31
N SER A 258 -13.33 7.57 -23.07
CA SER A 258 -13.80 6.92 -21.84
C SER A 258 -13.19 5.55 -21.48
N THR A 259 -12.43 4.93 -22.38
CA THR A 259 -11.81 3.60 -22.19
C THR A 259 -10.33 3.58 -22.57
N ALA A 260 -9.71 4.75 -22.74
CA ALA A 260 -8.37 4.84 -23.32
C ALA A 260 -7.32 4.02 -22.57
N ASN A 261 -7.40 3.90 -21.24
CA ASN A 261 -6.43 3.09 -20.49
C ASN A 261 -6.65 1.58 -20.69
N ILE A 262 -7.90 1.14 -20.89
CA ILE A 262 -8.17 -0.27 -21.22
C ILE A 262 -7.55 -0.61 -22.56
N ASP A 263 -7.77 0.22 -23.57
CA ASP A 263 -7.31 -0.04 -24.94
C ASP A 263 -5.78 -0.02 -25.02
N ILE A 264 -5.12 0.91 -24.31
CA ILE A 264 -3.66 0.92 -24.14
C ILE A 264 -3.18 -0.42 -23.55
N LEU A 265 -3.79 -0.87 -22.45
CA LEU A 265 -3.35 -2.09 -21.75
C LEU A 265 -3.64 -3.37 -22.56
N GLN A 266 -4.75 -3.41 -23.29
CA GLN A 266 -5.10 -4.53 -24.16
C GLN A 266 -4.13 -4.61 -25.34
N ASN A 267 -3.80 -3.48 -25.97
CA ASN A 267 -2.80 -3.44 -27.04
C ASN A 267 -1.43 -3.92 -26.56
N LEU A 268 -0.98 -3.46 -25.38
CA LEU A 268 0.26 -3.93 -24.76
C LEU A 268 0.23 -5.42 -24.42
N SER A 269 -0.93 -5.95 -23.99
CA SER A 269 -1.10 -7.37 -23.68
C SER A 269 -1.09 -8.25 -24.94
N ASN A 270 -1.61 -7.74 -26.05
CA ASN A 270 -1.57 -8.40 -27.34
C ASN A 270 -0.14 -8.40 -27.93
N GLU A 271 0.58 -7.29 -27.80
CA GLU A 271 1.99 -7.17 -28.23
C GLU A 271 2.92 -8.04 -27.37
N HIS A 272 2.61 -8.17 -26.08
CA HIS A 272 3.42 -8.91 -25.12
C HIS A 272 2.59 -9.97 -24.38
N PRO A 273 2.27 -11.11 -25.02
CA PRO A 273 1.40 -12.13 -24.44
C PRO A 273 1.97 -12.77 -23.18
N GLN A 274 3.30 -12.74 -22.98
CA GLN A 274 3.99 -13.23 -21.77
C GLN A 274 4.14 -12.17 -20.68
N ALA A 275 3.61 -10.94 -20.85
CA ALA A 275 3.69 -9.92 -19.83
C ALA A 275 2.85 -10.31 -18.60
N GLY A 276 3.50 -10.43 -17.44
CA GLY A 276 2.83 -10.46 -16.14
C GLY A 276 2.62 -9.06 -15.59
N SER A 277 3.58 -8.18 -15.86
CA SER A 277 3.57 -6.79 -15.42
C SER A 277 4.13 -5.84 -16.47
N PHE A 278 3.55 -4.65 -16.55
CA PHE A 278 3.98 -3.54 -17.39
C PHE A 278 4.58 -2.44 -16.54
N LEU A 279 5.82 -2.10 -16.82
CA LEU A 279 6.58 -1.07 -16.13
C LEU A 279 6.57 0.21 -16.96
N PHE A 280 5.80 1.20 -16.51
CA PHE A 280 5.67 2.49 -17.19
C PHE A 280 6.57 3.54 -16.57
N GLU A 281 7.20 4.36 -17.39
CA GLU A 281 7.94 5.53 -16.92
C GLU A 281 6.97 6.63 -16.47
N HIS A 282 7.36 7.39 -15.45
CA HIS A 282 6.63 8.59 -15.03
C HIS A 282 7.12 9.84 -15.77
N ARG A 283 6.24 10.81 -15.97
CA ARG A 283 6.59 12.17 -16.40
C ARG A 283 6.14 13.16 -15.35
N ASP A 284 7.08 13.94 -14.82
CA ASP A 284 6.74 15.05 -13.93
C ASP A 284 5.94 16.11 -14.69
N VAL A 285 4.71 16.30 -14.26
CA VAL A 285 3.82 17.35 -14.72
C VAL A 285 3.52 18.28 -13.57
N ARG A 286 3.66 19.57 -13.83
CA ARG A 286 3.27 20.60 -12.87
C ARG A 286 1.88 21.08 -13.19
N MET A 287 1.12 21.32 -12.13
CA MET A 287 -0.16 22.03 -12.18
C MET A 287 -0.25 22.97 -10.98
N VAL A 288 -1.01 24.05 -11.12
CA VAL A 288 -1.31 24.97 -10.04
C VAL A 288 -2.76 24.72 -9.66
N LEU A 289 -3.02 24.36 -8.41
CA LEU A 289 -4.38 24.23 -7.91
C LEU A 289 -5.00 25.63 -7.82
N PRO A 290 -6.32 25.77 -7.99
CA PRO A 290 -6.97 27.06 -7.84
C PRO A 290 -6.67 27.67 -6.45
N LYS A 291 -6.40 28.98 -6.42
CA LYS A 291 -6.30 29.74 -5.17
C LYS A 291 -7.71 29.89 -4.60
N ASP A 292 -7.92 29.49 -3.35
CA ASP A 292 -9.26 29.50 -2.77
C ASP A 292 -9.47 30.64 -1.77
N LYS A 293 -10.77 30.93 -1.57
CA LYS A 293 -11.30 31.44 -0.31
C LYS A 293 -11.18 30.33 0.76
N PRO A 294 -11.12 30.64 2.06
CA PRO A 294 -10.88 29.64 3.12
C PRO A 294 -11.81 28.40 3.04
N MET A 295 -13.06 28.61 2.62
CA MET A 295 -14.06 27.56 2.39
C MET A 295 -14.81 27.82 1.08
N SER A 296 -15.11 26.75 0.34
CA SER A 296 -15.96 26.80 -0.87
C SER A 296 -16.85 25.56 -0.94
N PRO A 297 -18.08 25.67 -1.48
CA PRO A 297 -18.89 24.49 -1.72
C PRO A 297 -18.27 23.61 -2.82
N LEU A 298 -18.47 22.30 -2.71
CA LEU A 298 -17.91 21.30 -3.64
C LEU A 298 -18.39 21.48 -5.08
N ASP A 299 -19.62 21.93 -5.30
CA ASP A 299 -20.21 22.16 -6.63
C ASP A 299 -19.59 23.33 -7.41
N ASN A 300 -18.83 24.20 -6.75
CA ASN A 300 -18.01 25.22 -7.42
C ASN A 300 -16.69 24.68 -7.98
N PHE A 301 -16.29 23.45 -7.60
CA PHE A 301 -15.04 22.86 -8.07
C PHE A 301 -15.12 22.43 -9.54
N ASN A 302 -14.01 22.58 -10.25
CA ASN A 302 -13.84 22.12 -11.64
C ASN A 302 -12.36 21.84 -11.94
N PHE A 303 -12.09 21.21 -13.08
CA PHE A 303 -10.76 20.78 -13.51
C PHE A 303 -10.05 21.75 -14.46
N ASN A 304 -10.53 22.99 -14.61
CA ASN A 304 -9.98 23.95 -15.59
C ASN A 304 -8.51 24.31 -15.33
N PHE A 305 -8.04 24.15 -14.09
CA PHE A 305 -6.65 24.40 -13.73
C PHE A 305 -5.64 23.49 -14.46
N LEU A 306 -6.09 22.35 -14.99
CA LEU A 306 -5.25 21.45 -15.80
C LEU A 306 -4.87 22.02 -17.16
N ILE A 307 -5.60 23.03 -17.67
CA ILE A 307 -5.29 23.68 -18.96
C ILE A 307 -3.87 24.28 -18.91
N ASN A 308 -3.43 24.74 -17.75
CA ASN A 308 -2.11 25.35 -17.56
C ASN A 308 -1.01 24.33 -17.19
N ALA A 309 -1.28 23.03 -17.32
CA ALA A 309 -0.32 21.99 -16.96
C ALA A 309 0.90 21.99 -17.90
N ASN A 310 2.09 21.83 -17.33
CA ASN A 310 3.34 21.79 -18.09
C ASN A 310 4.23 20.60 -17.74
N LYS A 311 4.97 20.08 -18.72
CA LYS A 311 5.97 19.02 -18.53
C LYS A 311 7.27 19.63 -18.03
N LYS A 312 7.88 19.02 -17.01
CA LYS A 312 9.25 19.38 -16.59
C LYS A 312 10.33 18.90 -17.56
N LYS A 313 10.14 17.73 -18.19
CA LYS A 313 11.19 17.04 -18.99
C LYS A 313 10.61 16.26 -20.19
N LYS A 314 11.45 16.04 -21.21
CA LYS A 314 11.21 15.13 -22.35
C LYS A 314 11.53 13.66 -21.99
N CYS A 315 11.14 12.68 -22.83
CA CYS A 315 11.45 11.23 -22.64
C CYS A 315 12.94 10.85 -22.78
N THR A 316 13.89 11.75 -22.53
CA THR A 316 15.32 11.52 -22.79
C THR A 316 16.12 11.16 -21.54
N VAL A 317 15.47 10.95 -20.39
CA VAL A 317 16.15 10.74 -19.10
C VAL A 317 16.34 9.25 -18.81
N TRP A 318 17.59 8.84 -18.58
CA TRP A 318 18.01 7.43 -18.45
C TRP A 318 17.49 6.71 -17.18
N ARG A 319 17.14 7.45 -16.13
CA ARG A 319 16.59 6.90 -14.86
C ARG A 319 15.36 7.68 -14.43
N MET A 320 14.21 7.22 -14.88
CA MET A 320 12.91 7.72 -14.44
C MET A 320 12.31 6.76 -13.40
N LYS A 321 11.58 7.30 -12.42
CA LYS A 321 10.74 6.44 -11.57
C LYS A 321 9.66 5.82 -12.43
N THR A 322 9.17 4.69 -11.98
CA THR A 322 8.25 3.86 -12.74
C THR A 322 6.99 3.58 -11.92
N ARG A 323 5.91 3.24 -12.61
CA ARG A 323 4.67 2.71 -12.05
C ARG A 323 4.35 1.39 -12.72
N VAL A 324 3.61 0.54 -12.03
CA VAL A 324 3.35 -0.82 -12.50
C VAL A 324 1.86 -1.05 -12.66
N ILE A 325 1.49 -1.63 -13.80
CA ILE A 325 0.17 -2.22 -14.01
C ILE A 325 0.39 -3.69 -14.34
N VAL A 326 -0.37 -4.57 -13.69
CA VAL A 326 -0.18 -6.02 -13.83
C VAL A 326 -1.42 -6.67 -14.38
N ASN A 327 -1.24 -7.82 -15.04
CA ASN A 327 -2.31 -8.79 -15.14
C ASN A 327 -2.41 -9.51 -13.80
N ALA A 328 -3.55 -9.38 -13.14
CA ALA A 328 -3.73 -9.84 -11.76
C ALA A 328 -3.41 -11.33 -11.59
N SER A 329 -3.67 -12.16 -12.61
CA SER A 329 -3.48 -13.60 -12.54
C SER A 329 -2.07 -14.08 -12.91
N ARG A 330 -1.15 -13.17 -13.25
CA ARG A 330 0.20 -13.51 -13.73
C ARG A 330 1.32 -13.13 -12.77
N VAL A 331 0.98 -12.48 -11.66
CA VAL A 331 1.94 -12.06 -10.63
C VAL A 331 1.46 -12.50 -9.24
N ASP A 332 2.42 -12.78 -8.35
CA ASP A 332 2.16 -13.11 -6.95
C ASP A 332 2.43 -11.91 -6.04
N THR A 333 3.39 -11.05 -6.39
CA THR A 333 3.71 -9.84 -5.61
C THR A 333 4.08 -8.67 -6.51
N ILE A 334 4.11 -7.47 -5.94
CA ILE A 334 4.33 -6.23 -6.67
C ILE A 334 5.12 -5.22 -5.84
N ASN A 335 5.90 -4.37 -6.51
CA ASN A 335 6.47 -3.15 -5.95
C ASN A 335 5.87 -1.94 -6.71
N MET A 336 5.87 -0.76 -6.10
CA MET A 336 5.44 0.48 -6.76
C MET A 336 6.30 0.85 -7.97
N HIS A 337 7.59 0.50 -7.98
CA HIS A 337 8.55 0.86 -9.04
C HIS A 337 9.11 -0.32 -9.83
N GLU A 338 8.76 -1.55 -9.49
CA GLU A 338 9.20 -2.74 -10.20
C GLU A 338 8.23 -3.89 -9.96
N SER A 339 8.31 -4.92 -10.79
CA SER A 339 7.57 -6.15 -10.55
C SER A 339 8.08 -6.82 -9.29
N GLY A 340 7.17 -7.43 -8.54
CA GLY A 340 7.55 -8.43 -7.54
C GLY A 340 7.79 -9.77 -8.23
N ILE A 341 7.22 -10.82 -7.65
CA ILE A 341 7.32 -12.19 -8.16
C ILE A 341 6.34 -12.34 -9.33
N ASN A 342 6.87 -12.42 -10.54
CA ASN A 342 6.11 -12.90 -11.69
C ASN A 342 5.94 -14.43 -11.58
N ARG A 343 4.79 -14.94 -12.01
CA ARG A 343 4.56 -16.38 -12.07
C ARG A 343 5.38 -17.01 -13.18
N PHE A 344 5.62 -18.31 -13.07
CA PHE A 344 6.35 -19.08 -14.07
C PHE A 344 5.75 -18.88 -15.48
N GLY A 345 6.63 -18.59 -16.45
CA GLY A 345 6.24 -18.29 -17.84
C GLY A 345 5.89 -16.83 -18.13
N TYR A 346 5.82 -15.97 -17.11
CA TYR A 346 5.52 -14.54 -17.29
C TYR A 346 6.69 -13.65 -16.89
N VAL A 347 6.76 -12.48 -17.53
CA VAL A 347 7.88 -11.54 -17.37
C VAL A 347 7.38 -10.11 -17.13
N GLN A 348 8.27 -9.30 -16.57
CA GLN A 348 8.10 -7.85 -16.57
C GLN A 348 8.48 -7.28 -17.93
N VAL A 349 7.59 -6.47 -18.51
CA VAL A 349 7.85 -5.73 -19.74
C VAL A 349 7.96 -4.24 -19.43
N ARG A 350 9.07 -3.62 -19.83
CA ARG A 350 9.24 -2.17 -19.70
C ARG A 350 8.66 -1.48 -20.91
N ILE A 351 7.75 -0.53 -20.67
CA ILE A 351 7.07 0.21 -21.73
C ILE A 351 7.84 1.49 -22.05
N PRO A 352 8.25 1.71 -23.30
CA PRO A 352 8.87 2.96 -23.72
C PRO A 352 7.95 4.16 -23.49
N CYS A 353 8.51 5.25 -22.97
CA CYS A 353 7.78 6.50 -22.66
C CYS A 353 7.02 7.13 -23.85
N HIS A 354 7.43 6.86 -25.09
CA HIS A 354 6.71 7.35 -26.27
C HIS A 354 5.44 6.52 -26.59
N GLN A 355 5.41 5.25 -26.17
CA GLN A 355 4.27 4.35 -26.36
C GLN A 355 3.20 4.58 -25.29
N ALA A 356 3.58 4.56 -24.01
CA ALA A 356 2.70 4.91 -22.89
C ALA A 356 3.53 5.30 -21.66
N HIS A 357 3.00 6.20 -20.82
CA HIS A 357 3.66 6.65 -19.60
C HIS A 357 2.65 7.20 -18.59
N PHE A 358 3.06 7.24 -17.33
CA PHE A 358 2.32 7.89 -16.27
C PHE A 358 2.62 9.40 -16.24
N TYR A 359 1.62 10.18 -15.88
CA TYR A 359 1.72 11.59 -15.58
C TYR A 359 1.75 11.73 -14.06
N HIS A 360 2.89 12.20 -13.54
CA HIS A 360 3.09 12.50 -12.12
C HIS A 360 2.71 13.96 -11.86
N MET A 361 1.46 14.17 -11.47
CA MET A 361 0.77 15.47 -11.40
C MET A 361 1.01 16.14 -10.06
N ARG A 362 2.07 16.95 -9.95
CA ARG A 362 2.38 17.65 -8.68
C ARG A 362 1.89 19.09 -8.69
N HIS A 363 1.24 19.48 -7.60
CA HIS A 363 0.93 20.88 -7.33
C HIS A 363 2.23 21.70 -7.19
N SER A 364 2.29 22.88 -7.79
CA SER A 364 3.31 23.90 -7.53
C SER A 364 2.66 25.19 -7.05
N PHE A 365 3.24 25.81 -6.00
CA PHE A 365 2.77 27.08 -5.44
C PHE A 365 3.04 28.29 -6.32
N ARG A 366 3.98 28.19 -7.26
CA ARG A 366 4.35 29.26 -8.19
C ARG A 366 4.17 28.81 -9.63
N GLU A 367 3.57 29.68 -10.44
CA GLU A 367 3.68 29.60 -11.90
C GLU A 367 5.14 29.87 -12.28
N GLN A 368 5.78 28.93 -12.98
CA GLN A 368 7.10 29.15 -13.58
C GLN A 368 6.96 29.14 -15.10
N THR A 369 7.70 30.03 -15.75
CA THR A 369 7.72 30.21 -17.22
C THR A 369 8.45 29.08 -17.97
N THR A 370 9.13 28.17 -17.26
CA THR A 370 9.94 27.11 -17.86
C THR A 370 9.24 25.75 -17.85
N GLY A 371 8.72 25.34 -19.01
CA GLY A 371 8.12 24.02 -19.24
C GLY A 371 7.53 23.88 -20.63
N GLN A 372 7.35 22.65 -21.12
CA GLN A 372 6.61 22.42 -22.36
C GLN A 372 5.12 22.30 -22.04
N PHE A 373 4.31 23.16 -22.67
CA PHE A 373 2.85 23.13 -22.55
C PHE A 373 2.27 21.76 -22.94
N ILE A 374 1.24 21.34 -22.19
CA ILE A 374 0.46 20.14 -22.49
C ILE A 374 -0.96 20.58 -22.79
N ASP A 375 -1.41 20.38 -24.01
CA ASP A 375 -2.83 20.59 -24.30
C ASP A 375 -3.65 19.47 -23.64
N MET A 376 -4.38 19.83 -22.58
CA MET A 376 -5.30 18.97 -21.84
C MET A 376 -6.77 19.34 -22.08
N ASN A 377 -7.10 20.14 -23.09
CA ASN A 377 -8.46 20.68 -23.26
C ASN A 377 -9.54 19.59 -23.34
N ASN A 378 -9.33 18.55 -24.17
CA ASN A 378 -10.30 17.45 -24.30
C ASN A 378 -10.43 16.64 -23.01
N LEU A 379 -9.34 16.51 -22.25
CA LEU A 379 -9.35 15.86 -20.94
C LEU A 379 -10.15 16.67 -19.93
N VAL A 380 -9.93 17.97 -19.87
CA VAL A 380 -10.66 18.89 -18.99
C VAL A 380 -12.16 18.88 -19.30
N GLN A 381 -12.53 18.93 -20.58
CA GLN A 381 -13.93 18.85 -21.01
C GLN A 381 -14.57 17.53 -20.57
N LEU A 382 -13.88 16.39 -20.78
CA LEU A 382 -14.36 15.07 -20.35
C LEU A 382 -14.56 15.01 -18.83
N LEU A 383 -13.57 15.46 -18.06
CA LEU A 383 -13.63 15.46 -16.60
C LEU A 383 -14.75 16.36 -16.07
N ASN A 384 -14.84 17.61 -16.53
CA ASN A 384 -15.89 18.53 -16.09
C ASN A 384 -17.28 18.00 -16.42
N LYS A 385 -17.49 17.42 -17.61
CA LYS A 385 -18.77 16.80 -17.99
C LYS A 385 -19.13 15.65 -17.05
N ASN A 386 -18.19 14.74 -16.78
CA ASN A 386 -18.41 13.60 -15.88
C ASN A 386 -18.65 14.07 -14.44
N PHE A 387 -17.89 15.04 -13.97
CA PHE A 387 -18.00 15.56 -12.61
C PHE A 387 -19.31 16.33 -12.37
N GLN A 388 -19.78 17.10 -13.34
CA GLN A 388 -21.12 17.71 -13.27
C GLN A 388 -22.23 16.66 -13.16
N LYS A 389 -22.07 15.50 -13.81
CA LYS A 389 -22.97 14.35 -13.60
C LYS A 389 -22.80 13.75 -12.20
N ARG A 390 -21.58 13.63 -11.68
CA ARG A 390 -21.29 13.15 -10.32
C ARG A 390 -21.94 14.00 -9.24
N LEU A 391 -21.84 15.33 -9.35
CA LEU A 391 -22.47 16.28 -8.43
C LEU A 391 -23.98 16.10 -8.35
N LYS A 392 -24.64 15.71 -9.44
CA LYS A 392 -26.09 15.46 -9.48
C LYS A 392 -26.49 14.04 -9.05
N THR A 393 -25.53 13.12 -8.93
CA THR A 393 -25.77 11.69 -8.67
C THR A 393 -25.00 11.21 -7.44
N THR A 394 -23.75 10.75 -7.62
CA THR A 394 -22.88 10.20 -6.58
C THR A 394 -22.64 11.18 -5.43
N LEU A 395 -22.36 12.45 -5.73
CA LEU A 395 -21.97 13.47 -4.73
C LEU A 395 -23.14 14.38 -4.35
N ARG A 396 -24.39 14.01 -4.68
CA ARG A 396 -25.57 14.87 -4.51
C ARG A 396 -25.74 15.40 -3.09
N PHE A 397 -25.47 14.57 -2.09
CA PHE A 397 -25.67 14.92 -0.68
C PHE A 397 -24.62 15.86 -0.11
N ILE A 398 -23.42 15.89 -0.71
CA ILE A 398 -22.30 16.73 -0.26
C ILE A 398 -21.95 17.84 -1.26
N ALA A 399 -22.67 17.96 -2.37
CA ALA A 399 -22.39 18.95 -3.43
C ALA A 399 -22.36 20.39 -2.89
N LYS A 400 -23.21 20.71 -1.91
CA LYS A 400 -23.27 22.03 -1.27
C LYS A 400 -22.44 22.13 0.03
N GLN A 401 -21.77 21.06 0.44
CA GLN A 401 -20.94 21.05 1.64
C GLN A 401 -19.76 22.01 1.44
N GLN A 402 -19.54 22.89 2.41
CA GLN A 402 -18.38 23.78 2.43
C GLN A 402 -17.15 22.97 2.82
N LEU A 403 -16.19 22.89 1.91
CA LEU A 403 -14.93 22.17 2.13
C LEU A 403 -13.82 23.17 2.44
N ASN A 404 -12.91 22.79 3.33
CA ASN A 404 -11.75 23.62 3.63
C ASN A 404 -10.79 23.67 2.43
N SER A 405 -10.16 24.83 2.24
CA SER A 405 -9.09 25.04 1.26
C SER A 405 -7.82 24.25 1.59
N SER A 406 -6.89 24.19 0.63
CA SER A 406 -5.59 23.51 0.79
C SER A 406 -4.86 24.02 2.01
N LEU A 407 -4.30 23.11 2.78
CA LEU A 407 -3.36 23.44 3.85
C LEU A 407 -1.95 22.99 3.49
N THR A 408 -1.54 23.08 2.22
CA THR A 408 -0.20 22.64 1.79
C THR A 408 0.94 23.36 2.51
N GLU A 409 0.74 24.59 3.00
CA GLU A 409 1.71 25.29 3.86
C GLU A 409 1.92 24.63 5.24
N THR A 410 1.09 23.68 5.65
CA THR A 410 1.16 23.04 6.98
C THR A 410 2.20 21.93 7.08
N LEU A 411 2.86 21.53 5.99
CA LEU A 411 3.74 20.35 5.96
C LEU A 411 5.25 20.67 5.90
N ASP A 412 5.65 21.94 5.95
CA ASP A 412 7.04 22.37 5.73
C ASP A 412 8.08 21.61 6.59
N ASP A 413 7.82 21.45 7.88
CA ASP A 413 8.75 20.79 8.80
C ASP A 413 8.82 19.28 8.59
N PHE A 414 7.68 18.68 8.21
CA PHE A 414 7.61 17.28 7.83
C PHE A 414 8.39 17.03 6.53
N ASP A 415 8.22 17.89 5.52
CA ASP A 415 8.94 17.81 4.25
C ASP A 415 10.45 17.96 4.46
N LYS A 416 10.89 18.91 5.30
CA LYS A 416 12.31 19.03 5.69
C LYS A 416 12.84 17.73 6.31
N CYS A 417 12.10 17.13 7.23
CA CYS A 417 12.48 15.86 7.85
C CYS A 417 12.66 14.74 6.80
N ILE A 418 11.69 14.58 5.89
CA ILE A 418 11.76 13.58 4.81
C ILE A 418 12.94 13.86 3.87
N ILE A 419 13.22 15.12 3.55
CA ILE A 419 14.37 15.51 2.72
C ILE A 419 15.68 15.12 3.40
N GLU A 420 15.84 15.39 4.70
CA GLU A 420 17.06 15.04 5.43
C GLU A 420 17.25 13.52 5.56
N ILE A 421 16.17 12.77 5.78
CA ILE A 421 16.22 11.29 5.74
C ILE A 421 16.65 10.81 4.36
N ASN A 422 16.07 11.36 3.31
CA ASN A 422 16.42 10.99 1.95
C ASN A 422 17.91 11.30 1.65
N LYS A 423 18.43 12.44 2.10
CA LYS A 423 19.87 12.76 2.02
C LYS A 423 20.73 11.77 2.81
N GLU A 424 20.29 11.35 3.99
CA GLU A 424 20.96 10.34 4.80
C GLU A 424 21.05 9.01 4.06
N HIS A 425 20.00 8.61 3.33
CA HIS A 425 19.98 7.39 2.51
C HIS A 425 20.96 7.38 1.33
N PHE A 426 21.55 8.52 0.97
CA PHE A 426 22.65 8.60 0.00
C PHE A 426 24.04 8.48 0.66
N LYS A 427 24.11 8.35 1.98
CA LYS A 427 25.36 8.14 2.75
C LYS A 427 25.58 6.64 3.02
N LEU A 428 26.82 6.27 3.32
CA LEU A 428 27.18 4.90 3.70
C LEU A 428 26.55 4.45 5.02
N LYS A 429 26.38 5.37 5.96
CA LYS A 429 25.75 5.13 7.27
C LYS A 429 24.36 5.74 7.28
N VAL A 430 23.36 4.88 7.44
CA VAL A 430 21.97 5.27 7.56
C VAL A 430 21.45 4.74 8.90
N SER A 431 20.80 5.61 9.66
CA SER A 431 20.35 5.35 11.03
C SER A 431 18.87 4.97 11.11
N ARG A 432 18.06 5.32 10.11
CA ARG A 432 16.60 5.18 10.18
C ARG A 432 15.97 4.82 8.84
N CYS A 433 14.86 4.10 8.90
CA CYS A 433 14.14 3.68 7.70
C CYS A 433 13.45 4.89 7.03
N MET A 434 13.38 4.87 5.70
CA MET A 434 12.68 5.90 4.91
C MET A 434 11.16 5.72 5.03
N THR A 435 10.61 6.13 6.16
CA THR A 435 9.18 6.08 6.47
C THR A 435 8.75 7.35 7.18
N PRO A 436 7.60 7.96 6.85
CA PRO A 436 7.14 9.17 7.50
C PRO A 436 6.81 8.99 8.98
N HIS A 437 6.65 7.76 9.47
CA HIS A 437 6.47 7.48 10.89
C HIS A 437 7.70 7.82 11.76
N VAL A 438 8.86 8.10 11.15
CA VAL A 438 10.04 8.62 11.87
C VAL A 438 10.12 10.16 11.88
N CYS A 439 9.17 10.83 11.23
CA CYS A 439 9.03 12.29 11.25
C CYS A 439 7.81 12.67 12.08
N TYR A 440 7.95 13.73 12.89
CA TYR A 440 6.80 14.32 13.57
C TYR A 440 6.06 15.25 12.62
N LEU A 441 4.76 15.03 12.46
CA LEU A 441 3.89 15.90 11.71
C LEU A 441 3.33 16.98 12.63
N LYS A 442 3.57 18.26 12.31
CA LYS A 442 3.03 19.42 13.05
C LYS A 442 2.24 20.30 12.10
N LEU A 443 0.91 20.30 12.23
CA LEU A 443 0.06 21.15 11.41
C LEU A 443 0.02 22.58 12.00
N LYS A 444 0.02 23.60 11.14
CA LYS A 444 -0.10 25.01 11.57
C LYS A 444 -1.52 25.39 11.96
N SER A 445 -2.51 24.60 11.54
CA SER A 445 -3.93 24.78 11.82
C SER A 445 -4.55 23.47 12.30
N GLU A 446 -5.57 23.56 13.14
CA GLU A 446 -6.34 22.39 13.54
C GLU A 446 -7.16 21.86 12.35
N VAL A 447 -6.97 20.59 12.02
CA VAL A 447 -7.71 19.92 10.95
C VAL A 447 -8.35 18.67 11.53
N LYS A 448 -9.66 18.53 11.32
CA LYS A 448 -10.37 17.30 11.68
C LYS A 448 -9.98 16.20 10.71
N CYS A 449 -9.50 15.10 11.26
CA CYS A 449 -8.96 13.99 10.50
C CYS A 449 -9.51 12.66 11.00
N ILE A 450 -9.72 11.76 10.07
CA ILE A 450 -10.17 10.39 10.31
C ILE A 450 -8.99 9.46 10.09
N ALA A 451 -8.82 8.51 10.98
CA ALA A 451 -7.79 7.49 10.92
C ALA A 451 -8.38 6.08 11.06
N SER A 452 -7.69 5.11 10.47
CA SER A 452 -7.98 3.70 10.70
C SER A 452 -7.24 3.22 11.94
N VAL A 453 -7.96 2.63 12.89
CA VAL A 453 -7.37 2.05 14.11
C VAL A 453 -7.71 0.57 14.19
N GLY A 454 -6.70 -0.26 14.45
CA GLY A 454 -6.83 -1.71 14.54
C GLY A 454 -6.84 -2.22 15.97
N SER A 455 -7.56 -3.32 16.16
CA SER A 455 -7.49 -4.16 17.37
C SER A 455 -6.89 -5.50 16.99
N TYR A 456 -5.81 -5.87 17.67
CA TYR A 456 -5.03 -7.07 17.38
C TYR A 456 -5.21 -8.12 18.47
N GLU A 457 -5.18 -9.39 18.06
CA GLU A 457 -4.92 -10.50 18.96
C GLU A 457 -3.64 -11.22 18.57
N PHE A 458 -3.11 -12.00 19.50
CA PHE A 458 -1.95 -12.84 19.25
C PHE A 458 -2.09 -14.26 19.76
N ALA A 459 -1.31 -15.16 19.17
CA ALA A 459 -1.01 -16.48 19.71
C ALA A 459 0.49 -16.60 19.95
N TYR A 460 0.86 -17.05 21.14
CA TYR A 460 2.19 -17.52 21.50
C TYR A 460 2.30 -19.01 21.18
N ALA A 461 3.40 -19.39 20.52
CA ALA A 461 3.71 -20.75 20.11
C ALA A 461 5.18 -21.06 20.39
N SER A 462 5.45 -21.65 21.55
CA SER A 462 6.77 -22.16 21.96
C SER A 462 7.92 -21.18 21.68
N GLY A 463 7.77 -19.95 22.14
CA GLY A 463 8.76 -18.88 22.03
C GLY A 463 8.50 -17.88 20.91
N ASP A 464 7.62 -18.18 19.96
CA ASP A 464 7.28 -17.26 18.86
C ASP A 464 5.87 -16.67 19.06
N PHE A 465 5.60 -15.55 18.40
CA PHE A 465 4.30 -14.86 18.40
C PHE A 465 3.76 -14.70 16.98
N ILE A 466 2.46 -14.92 16.83
CA ILE A 466 1.70 -14.59 15.63
C ILE A 466 0.61 -13.61 16.04
N LEU A 467 0.63 -12.41 15.47
CA LEU A 467 -0.36 -11.37 15.66
C LEU A 467 -1.27 -11.29 14.45
N ARG A 468 -2.55 -10.97 14.63
CA ARG A 468 -3.46 -10.65 13.52
C ARG A 468 -4.38 -9.49 13.89
N LEU A 469 -4.82 -8.76 12.86
CA LEU A 469 -5.91 -7.81 12.99
C LEU A 469 -7.23 -8.57 13.22
N MET A 470 -7.89 -8.30 14.34
CA MET A 470 -9.23 -8.83 14.62
C MET A 470 -10.32 -7.98 13.98
N SER A 471 -10.20 -6.66 14.13
CA SER A 471 -11.13 -5.68 13.64
C SER A 471 -10.41 -4.34 13.45
N ALA A 472 -10.96 -3.50 12.60
CA ALA A 472 -10.54 -2.12 12.44
C ALA A 472 -11.77 -1.23 12.30
N ARG A 473 -11.59 0.05 12.64
CA ARG A 473 -12.63 1.07 12.49
C ARG A 473 -12.02 2.40 12.10
N PHE A 474 -12.81 3.20 11.40
CA PHE A 474 -12.50 4.61 11.21
C PHE A 474 -12.95 5.40 12.42
N MET A 475 -12.08 6.26 12.94
CA MET A 475 -12.37 7.15 14.06
C MET A 475 -11.55 8.42 13.92
N ASP A 476 -11.81 9.42 14.77
CA ASP A 476 -10.98 10.62 14.81
C ASP A 476 -9.50 10.25 15.04
N SER A 477 -8.62 10.89 14.29
CA SER A 477 -7.18 10.73 14.43
C SER A 477 -6.68 11.35 15.73
N ASP A 478 -5.43 11.05 16.09
CA ASP A 478 -4.71 11.85 17.08
C ASP A 478 -4.42 13.26 16.49
N GLN A 479 -3.83 14.12 17.32
CA GLN A 479 -3.41 15.45 16.89
C GLN A 479 -2.52 15.40 15.64
N ASN A 480 -2.59 16.45 14.83
CA ASN A 480 -1.84 16.58 13.57
C ASN A 480 -2.17 15.50 12.53
N CYS A 481 -3.38 14.94 12.55
CA CYS A 481 -3.81 13.90 11.60
C CYS A 481 -2.99 12.61 11.67
N ASP A 482 -2.34 12.35 12.81
CA ASP A 482 -1.60 11.13 13.02
C ASP A 482 -2.55 9.98 13.39
N ALA A 483 -2.34 8.81 12.80
CA ALA A 483 -3.17 7.66 13.12
C ALA A 483 -2.80 7.10 14.50
N PRO A 484 -3.78 6.79 15.37
CA PRO A 484 -3.49 6.14 16.64
C PRO A 484 -2.80 4.78 16.45
N ILE A 485 -1.94 4.43 17.40
CA ILE A 485 -1.29 3.12 17.42
C ILE A 485 -2.33 2.04 17.71
N SER A 486 -2.35 0.98 16.89
CA SER A 486 -3.23 -0.17 17.12
C SER A 486 -2.88 -0.90 18.42
N LYS A 487 -3.90 -1.41 19.09
CA LYS A 487 -3.75 -2.06 20.40
C LYS A 487 -3.84 -3.57 20.29
N ILE A 488 -3.02 -4.27 21.06
CA ILE A 488 -3.19 -5.69 21.32
C ILE A 488 -4.21 -5.82 22.44
N ILE A 489 -5.37 -6.43 22.16
CA ILE A 489 -6.49 -6.51 23.10
C ILE A 489 -6.74 -7.92 23.62
N LYS A 490 -6.08 -8.93 23.03
CA LYS A 490 -6.30 -10.34 23.38
C LYS A 490 -5.07 -11.18 23.05
N GLY A 491 -4.80 -12.19 23.86
CA GLY A 491 -3.73 -13.15 23.66
C GLY A 491 -3.94 -14.43 24.45
N ASN A 492 -3.20 -15.48 24.11
CA ASN A 492 -3.19 -16.77 24.83
C ASN A 492 -1.97 -16.92 25.76
N TYR A 493 -1.26 -15.82 26.06
CA TYR A 493 -0.05 -15.84 26.89
C TYR A 493 0.04 -14.57 27.74
N PHE A 494 0.73 -14.69 28.86
CA PHE A 494 0.82 -13.62 29.86
C PHE A 494 1.60 -12.40 29.36
N TYR A 495 2.70 -12.62 28.61
CA TYR A 495 3.51 -11.56 28.04
C TYR A 495 3.02 -11.18 26.64
N ALA A 496 2.88 -9.88 26.40
CA ALA A 496 2.66 -9.35 25.06
C ALA A 496 3.93 -9.52 24.18
N PRO A 497 3.77 -9.64 22.85
CA PRO A 497 4.87 -9.82 21.89
C PRO A 497 6.00 -8.78 22.00
#